data_AF-U9UR34-F1
#
_entry.id   AF-U9UR34-F1
#
_cell.length_a   1.000
_cell.length_b   1.000
_cell.length_c   1.000
_cell.angle_alpha   90.00
_cell.angle_beta   90.00
_cell.angle_gamma   90.00
#
_symmetry.space_group_name_H-M   'P 1'
#
loop_
_entity.id
_entity.type
_entity.pdbx_description
1 polymer ?
#
loop_
_entity_poly.entity_id
_entity_poly.type
_entity_poly.pdbx_seq_one_letter_code
_entity_poly.pdbx_strand_id
1 'polypeptide(L)'
;NRDLIIQLLDIAKQFLLRKNFTFYTDETSDATPNSGPPPPSYKGALSFNPSSTKAEVYALLTAIIAVPDYSELDVFTDSLNVIHTFHVVTKKLTSIRRILKCNNHLAWRLIDILITKKSLIVRLHKVKAHSNDHWNDMADGLANAARQLAPYEINPTNLPDSLMTPIWASIAPIDRDIRKFCHNLTDVYTFDRFLGNPSLSPIFDRFPLPSIHWPLTRAWLQFNSTPDVCSSTKSSHNAFKIKALNHILPCGDVLTKHYPDLYPDNYIPCPVCNNHQDTNEHLGICSNLLPVINKVLVEHKRILQRLLEENTSYNPILISQSIDHFELLTPISDSNSYNHPIYLIIHQLISQDLYNFVRSFIFNDKLTRLIIWEFLISFHEHIYQEIWPKHCSLLKLWEQHNGITPKCKRDFRRKKPKKSRDQQLIQPTTRSRVASTSHNRSQNLSQPRTRMNSSPSDGISSRSFHPWTSTAPSTHPLHLPHLPMWLILCT
;
A
#
# COMPACT_ATOMS: atom_id res chain seq x y z
N ASN A 1 -31.15 -10.54 12.21
CA ASN A 1 -30.27 -11.73 12.34
C ASN A 1 -30.92 -12.99 12.90
N ARG A 2 -31.93 -12.92 13.79
CA ARG A 2 -32.60 -14.13 14.30
C ARG A 2 -33.18 -15.01 13.18
N ASP A 3 -33.78 -14.40 12.15
CA ASP A 3 -34.45 -15.13 11.07
C ASP A 3 -33.47 -15.87 10.13
N LEU A 4 -32.29 -15.32 9.87
CA LEU A 4 -31.25 -15.98 9.06
C LEU A 4 -30.65 -17.19 9.79
N ILE A 5 -30.43 -17.08 11.10
CA ILE A 5 -29.96 -18.20 11.93
C ILE A 5 -31.03 -19.30 11.96
N ILE A 6 -32.31 -18.95 12.04
CA ILE A 6 -33.42 -19.92 11.98
C ILE A 6 -33.43 -20.64 10.63
N GLN A 7 -33.29 -19.92 9.51
CA GLN A 7 -33.19 -20.53 8.18
C GLN A 7 -32.03 -21.53 8.08
N LEU A 8 -30.85 -21.17 8.59
CA LEU A 8 -29.70 -22.07 8.59
C LEU A 8 -29.93 -23.32 9.46
N LEU A 9 -30.61 -23.17 10.60
CA LEU A 9 -30.99 -24.30 11.46
C LEU A 9 -32.04 -25.20 10.80
N ASP A 10 -32.98 -24.64 10.04
CA ASP A 10 -33.98 -25.41 9.32
C ASP A 10 -33.37 -26.20 8.15
N ILE A 11 -32.35 -25.64 7.47
CA ILE A 11 -31.53 -26.40 6.52
C ILE A 11 -30.77 -27.51 7.24
N ALA A 12 -30.15 -27.22 8.39
CA ALA A 12 -29.41 -28.22 9.16
C ALA A 12 -30.29 -29.41 9.62
N LYS A 13 -31.57 -29.16 9.96
CA LYS A 13 -32.53 -30.23 10.30
C LYS A 13 -32.75 -31.20 9.16
N GLN A 14 -32.73 -30.74 7.91
CA GLN A 14 -32.88 -31.58 6.72
C GLN A 14 -31.68 -32.53 6.53
N PHE A 15 -30.55 -32.24 7.17
CA PHE A 15 -29.30 -32.98 7.02
C PHE A 15 -29.07 -34.04 8.10
N LEU A 16 -29.88 -34.07 9.18
CA LEU A 16 -29.65 -34.89 10.38
C LEU A 16 -29.47 -36.40 10.13
N LEU A 17 -30.06 -36.96 9.06
CA LEU A 17 -30.00 -38.39 8.75
C LEU A 17 -28.86 -38.76 7.79
N ARG A 18 -28.01 -37.81 7.40
CA ARG A 18 -26.98 -37.99 6.37
C ARG A 18 -25.58 -37.79 6.95
N LYS A 19 -24.60 -38.46 6.33
CA LYS A 19 -23.18 -38.41 6.75
C LYS A 19 -22.23 -37.93 5.66
N ASN A 20 -22.61 -38.01 4.39
CA ASN A 20 -21.77 -37.59 3.28
C ASN A 20 -22.43 -36.43 2.55
N PHE A 21 -21.68 -35.36 2.35
CA PHE A 21 -22.19 -34.16 1.73
C PHE A 21 -21.24 -33.63 0.67
N THR A 22 -21.83 -33.15 -0.41
CA THR A 22 -21.13 -32.41 -1.45
C THR A 22 -21.70 -31.01 -1.47
N PHE A 23 -20.83 -30.01 -1.51
CA PHE A 23 -21.16 -28.60 -1.48
C PHE A 23 -20.42 -27.90 -2.62
N TYR A 24 -21.12 -27.02 -3.33
CA TYR A 24 -20.56 -26.23 -4.42
C TYR A 24 -20.64 -24.77 -3.99
N THR A 25 -19.48 -24.12 -3.83
CA THR A 25 -19.44 -22.66 -3.63
C THR A 25 -19.51 -21.92 -4.97
N ASP A 26 -19.16 -22.61 -6.07
CA ASP A 26 -19.39 -22.23 -7.47
C ASP A 26 -19.21 -23.46 -8.40
N GLU A 27 -19.97 -23.50 -9.51
CA GLU A 27 -20.01 -24.40 -10.71
C GLU A 27 -20.15 -25.95 -10.55
N THR A 28 -21.00 -26.58 -11.39
CA THR A 28 -20.72 -27.88 -12.04
C THR A 28 -21.30 -27.98 -13.45
N SER A 29 -20.46 -28.37 -14.42
CA SER A 29 -20.85 -28.60 -15.82
C SER A 29 -21.74 -29.83 -16.10
N ASP A 30 -21.95 -30.72 -15.12
CA ASP A 30 -22.48 -32.07 -15.41
C ASP A 30 -23.87 -32.35 -14.79
N ALA A 31 -24.44 -31.40 -14.04
CA ALA A 31 -25.82 -31.53 -13.57
C ALA A 31 -26.77 -30.88 -14.56
N THR A 32 -27.31 -31.70 -15.47
CA THR A 32 -28.57 -31.34 -16.14
C THR A 32 -29.62 -31.01 -15.07
N PRO A 33 -30.43 -29.94 -15.24
CA PRO A 33 -31.49 -29.62 -14.31
C PRO A 33 -32.58 -30.71 -14.43
N ASN A 34 -32.40 -31.80 -13.68
CA ASN A 34 -33.46 -32.77 -13.49
C ASN A 34 -34.62 -32.07 -12.76
N SER A 35 -35.83 -32.31 -13.24
CA SER A 35 -37.12 -31.74 -12.85
C SER A 35 -37.58 -32.05 -11.41
N GLY A 36 -36.66 -31.95 -10.43
CA GLY A 36 -36.94 -32.02 -9.00
C GLY A 36 -37.04 -30.63 -8.37
N PRO A 37 -37.50 -30.54 -7.10
CA PRO A 37 -37.45 -29.29 -6.35
C PRO A 37 -36.00 -28.78 -6.26
N PRO A 38 -35.77 -27.46 -6.32
CA PRO A 38 -34.44 -26.89 -6.26
C PRO A 38 -33.74 -27.28 -4.94
N PRO A 39 -32.42 -27.49 -4.97
CA PRO A 39 -31.67 -27.83 -3.76
C PRO A 39 -31.79 -26.71 -2.71
N PRO A 40 -31.65 -27.04 -1.40
CA PRO A 40 -31.71 -26.04 -0.34
C PRO A 40 -30.62 -24.98 -0.53
N SER A 41 -31.03 -23.72 -0.65
CA SER A 41 -30.13 -22.57 -0.75
C SER A 41 -30.22 -21.70 0.51
N TYR A 42 -29.13 -21.05 0.87
CA TYR A 42 -29.10 -20.04 1.92
C TYR A 42 -28.56 -18.74 1.29
N LYS A 43 -28.84 -17.59 1.88
CA LYS A 43 -28.32 -16.29 1.42
C LYS A 43 -28.17 -15.34 2.60
N GLY A 44 -27.15 -14.50 2.60
CA GLY A 44 -27.00 -13.53 3.67
C GLY A 44 -25.85 -12.57 3.44
N ALA A 45 -25.99 -11.36 4.00
CA ALA A 45 -25.07 -10.26 3.81
C ALA A 45 -23.92 -10.26 4.81
N LEU A 46 -22.77 -9.73 4.38
CA LEU A 46 -21.62 -9.45 5.24
C LEU A 46 -21.41 -7.95 5.41
N SER A 47 -21.05 -7.54 6.63
CA SER A 47 -20.64 -6.17 6.94
C SER A 47 -19.13 -6.04 7.14
N PHE A 48 -18.69 -4.79 7.13
CA PHE A 48 -17.32 -4.32 7.41
C PHE A 48 -16.24 -4.95 6.51
N ASN A 49 -15.74 -4.16 5.56
CA ASN A 49 -14.75 -4.56 4.55
C ASN A 49 -15.16 -5.82 3.75
N PRO A 50 -16.29 -5.81 3.05
CA PRO A 50 -16.68 -6.91 2.18
C PRO A 50 -15.64 -7.13 1.07
N SER A 51 -15.38 -8.39 0.73
CA SER A 51 -14.54 -8.81 -0.39
C SER A 51 -15.03 -10.17 -0.88
N SER A 52 -14.78 -10.51 -2.15
CA SER A 52 -15.14 -11.82 -2.72
C SER A 52 -14.59 -12.97 -1.87
N THR A 53 -13.30 -12.89 -1.50
CA THR A 53 -12.69 -13.85 -0.58
C THR A 53 -13.40 -13.95 0.77
N LYS A 54 -13.88 -12.84 1.35
CA LYS A 54 -14.61 -12.89 2.62
C LYS A 54 -15.93 -13.64 2.44
N ALA A 55 -16.64 -13.41 1.34
CA ALA A 55 -17.86 -14.13 1.02
C ALA A 55 -17.63 -15.64 0.86
N GLU A 56 -16.63 -16.05 0.10
CA GLU A 56 -16.29 -17.46 -0.11
C GLU A 56 -15.92 -18.16 1.22
N VAL A 57 -15.19 -17.47 2.11
CA VAL A 57 -14.85 -18.01 3.45
C VAL A 57 -16.10 -18.19 4.30
N TYR A 58 -17.03 -17.23 4.25
CA TYR A 58 -18.29 -17.35 4.98
C TYR A 58 -19.22 -18.40 4.36
N ALA A 59 -19.17 -18.63 3.05
CA ALA A 59 -19.86 -19.73 2.38
C ALA A 59 -19.40 -21.08 2.95
N LEU A 60 -18.08 -21.31 3.00
CA LEU A 60 -17.49 -22.49 3.62
C LEU A 60 -17.88 -22.62 5.10
N LEU A 61 -17.85 -21.52 5.86
CA LEU A 61 -18.28 -21.51 7.26
C LEU A 61 -19.76 -21.93 7.40
N THR A 62 -20.65 -21.40 6.56
CA THR A 62 -22.09 -21.74 6.61
C THR A 62 -22.34 -23.21 6.27
N ALA A 63 -21.59 -23.77 5.31
CA ALA A 63 -21.62 -25.20 4.99
C ALA A 63 -21.25 -26.05 6.21
N ILE A 64 -20.14 -25.71 6.87
CA ILE A 64 -19.65 -26.40 8.06
C ILE A 64 -20.62 -26.29 9.23
N ILE A 65 -21.31 -25.14 9.38
CA ILE A 65 -22.34 -24.97 10.40
C ILE A 65 -23.52 -25.90 10.15
N ALA A 66 -23.99 -26.02 8.90
CA ALA A 66 -25.21 -26.74 8.54
C ALA A 66 -25.09 -28.28 8.63
N VAL A 67 -23.92 -28.84 8.34
CA VAL A 67 -23.69 -30.31 8.30
C VAL A 67 -23.71 -30.93 9.71
N PRO A 68 -24.28 -32.12 9.97
CA PRO A 68 -24.27 -32.73 11.31
C PRO A 68 -22.88 -33.25 11.74
N ASP A 69 -22.76 -33.61 13.01
CA ASP A 69 -21.52 -34.15 13.59
C ASP A 69 -21.10 -35.48 12.92
N TYR A 70 -19.81 -35.76 12.88
CA TYR A 70 -19.19 -36.96 12.30
C TYR A 70 -19.47 -37.16 10.80
N SER A 71 -19.61 -36.07 10.06
CA SER A 71 -19.87 -36.09 8.63
C SER A 71 -18.62 -35.84 7.78
N GLU A 72 -18.68 -36.34 6.55
CA GLU A 72 -17.74 -36.06 5.48
C GLU A 72 -18.31 -34.98 4.55
N LEU A 73 -17.50 -33.97 4.24
CA LEU A 73 -17.87 -32.79 3.50
C LEU A 73 -16.86 -32.55 2.37
N ASP A 74 -17.30 -32.74 1.12
CA ASP A 74 -16.58 -32.38 -0.08
C ASP A 74 -17.05 -31.00 -0.59
N VAL A 75 -16.17 -30.01 -0.58
CA VAL A 75 -16.46 -28.64 -1.02
C VAL A 75 -15.74 -28.35 -2.32
N PHE A 76 -16.49 -28.02 -3.35
CA PHE A 76 -15.99 -27.61 -4.65
C PHE A 76 -16.01 -26.08 -4.74
N THR A 77 -14.84 -25.49 -4.94
CA THR A 77 -14.67 -24.03 -4.95
C THR A 77 -13.71 -23.58 -6.04
N ASP A 78 -14.01 -22.46 -6.68
CA ASP A 78 -13.13 -21.80 -7.63
C ASP A 78 -12.06 -20.94 -6.91
N SER A 79 -12.22 -20.68 -5.62
CA SER A 79 -11.29 -19.86 -4.87
C SER A 79 -10.05 -20.62 -4.42
N LEU A 80 -8.99 -20.51 -5.21
CA LEU A 80 -7.68 -21.05 -4.85
C LEU A 80 -7.15 -20.45 -3.53
N ASN A 81 -7.52 -19.20 -3.22
CA ASN A 81 -7.10 -18.54 -1.98
C ASN A 81 -7.76 -19.15 -0.73
N VAL A 82 -9.04 -19.54 -0.82
CA VAL A 82 -9.75 -20.27 0.24
C VAL A 82 -9.09 -21.63 0.48
N ILE A 83 -8.80 -22.39 -0.57
CA ILE A 83 -8.14 -23.71 -0.47
C ILE A 83 -6.77 -23.59 0.23
N HIS A 84 -5.92 -22.67 -0.24
CA HIS A 84 -4.61 -22.48 0.38
C HIS A 84 -4.71 -22.04 1.85
N THR A 85 -5.61 -21.11 2.16
CA THR A 85 -5.75 -20.60 3.53
C THR A 85 -6.33 -21.67 4.46
N PHE A 86 -7.29 -22.46 4.00
CA PHE A 86 -7.85 -23.61 4.73
C PHE A 86 -6.75 -24.58 5.16
N HIS A 87 -5.87 -24.98 4.23
CA HIS A 87 -4.75 -25.87 4.55
C HIS A 87 -3.71 -25.23 5.49
N VAL A 88 -3.53 -23.92 5.45
CA VAL A 88 -2.66 -23.21 6.40
C VAL A 88 -3.28 -23.22 7.79
N VAL A 89 -4.57 -22.91 7.92
CA VAL A 89 -5.25 -22.77 9.22
C VAL A 89 -5.45 -24.11 9.91
N THR A 90 -5.92 -25.13 9.18
CA THR A 90 -6.22 -26.47 9.73
C THR A 90 -4.98 -27.30 10.04
N LYS A 91 -3.80 -26.87 9.57
CA LYS A 91 -2.54 -27.53 9.91
C LYS A 91 -2.18 -27.25 11.37
N LYS A 92 -2.19 -28.30 12.21
CA LYS A 92 -1.88 -28.26 13.65
C LYS A 92 -0.55 -27.55 14.02
N LEU A 93 0.43 -27.54 13.11
CA LEU A 93 1.74 -26.90 13.33
C LEU A 93 1.77 -25.40 12.99
N THR A 94 0.66 -24.82 12.53
CA THR A 94 0.59 -23.41 12.18
C THR A 94 0.53 -22.56 13.46
N SER A 95 1.50 -21.68 13.63
CA SER A 95 1.52 -20.78 14.79
C SER A 95 0.36 -19.78 14.77
N ILE A 96 -0.12 -19.40 15.96
CA ILE A 96 -1.15 -18.36 16.16
C ILE A 96 -0.76 -17.07 15.41
N ARG A 97 0.51 -16.70 15.43
CA ARG A 97 1.03 -15.53 14.70
C ARG A 97 0.77 -15.60 13.20
N ARG A 98 0.86 -16.79 12.59
CA ARG A 98 0.58 -17.00 11.16
C ARG A 98 -0.92 -16.91 10.88
N ILE A 99 -1.76 -17.47 11.76
CA ILE A 99 -3.23 -17.38 11.66
C ILE A 99 -3.71 -15.93 11.76
N LEU A 100 -3.21 -15.15 12.71
CA LEU A 100 -3.58 -13.73 12.89
C LEU A 100 -3.14 -12.82 11.71
N LYS A 101 -2.28 -13.30 10.81
CA LYS A 101 -1.89 -12.59 9.59
C LYS A 101 -2.79 -12.93 8.40
N CYS A 102 -3.58 -13.99 8.47
CA CYS A 102 -4.55 -14.34 7.45
C CYS A 102 -5.71 -13.34 7.49
N ASN A 103 -6.19 -12.93 6.33
CA ASN A 103 -7.43 -12.18 6.25
C ASN A 103 -8.59 -13.10 6.66
N ASN A 104 -9.62 -12.52 7.27
CA ASN A 104 -10.79 -13.21 7.83
C ASN A 104 -10.42 -14.23 8.92
N HIS A 105 -9.34 -13.98 9.69
CA HIS A 105 -8.80 -14.96 10.68
C HIS A 105 -9.84 -15.39 11.73
N LEU A 106 -10.83 -14.55 12.05
CA LEU A 106 -11.92 -14.90 12.97
C LEU A 106 -12.82 -16.01 12.39
N ALA A 107 -13.19 -15.91 11.11
CA ALA A 107 -13.97 -16.94 10.43
C ALA A 107 -13.19 -18.24 10.30
N TRP A 108 -11.90 -18.14 9.96
CA TRP A 108 -11.01 -19.29 9.89
C TRP A 108 -10.83 -20.01 11.23
N ARG A 109 -10.69 -19.26 12.34
CA ARG A 109 -10.67 -19.85 13.67
C ARG A 109 -11.97 -20.58 13.99
N LEU A 110 -13.11 -19.97 13.68
CA LEU A 110 -14.41 -20.62 13.91
C LEU A 110 -14.56 -21.91 13.08
N ILE A 111 -14.12 -21.90 11.82
CA ILE A 111 -14.07 -23.09 10.96
C ILE A 111 -13.25 -24.21 11.62
N ASP A 112 -12.02 -23.91 12.07
CA ASP A 112 -11.13 -24.90 12.69
C ASP A 112 -11.71 -25.49 13.99
N ILE A 113 -12.32 -24.63 14.82
CA ILE A 113 -13.03 -25.03 16.04
C ILE A 113 -14.20 -25.95 15.71
N LEU A 114 -15.02 -25.60 14.72
CA LEU A 114 -16.20 -26.38 14.34
C LEU A 114 -15.81 -27.73 13.74
N ILE A 115 -14.79 -27.79 12.88
CA ILE A 115 -14.29 -29.05 12.31
C ILE A 115 -13.84 -29.99 13.43
N THR A 116 -13.08 -29.46 14.39
CA THR A 116 -12.58 -30.24 15.53
C THR A 116 -13.73 -30.69 16.44
N LYS A 117 -14.63 -29.78 16.80
CA LYS A 117 -15.74 -30.07 17.74
C LYS A 117 -16.74 -31.07 17.16
N LYS A 118 -17.05 -30.96 15.87
CA LYS A 118 -18.02 -31.80 15.17
C LYS A 118 -17.38 -33.05 14.55
N SER A 119 -16.07 -33.24 14.72
CA SER A 119 -15.31 -34.37 14.14
C SER A 119 -15.56 -34.54 12.63
N LEU A 120 -15.48 -33.44 11.88
CA LEU A 120 -15.76 -33.44 10.44
C LEU A 120 -14.52 -33.84 9.62
N ILE A 121 -14.76 -34.52 8.50
CA ILE A 121 -13.76 -34.74 7.45
C ILE A 121 -14.09 -33.78 6.32
N VAL A 122 -13.31 -32.71 6.17
CA VAL A 122 -13.54 -31.69 5.15
C VAL A 122 -12.47 -31.77 4.06
N ARG A 123 -12.91 -31.90 2.80
CA ARG A 123 -12.06 -31.95 1.60
C ARG A 123 -12.44 -30.81 0.68
N LEU A 124 -11.45 -30.04 0.21
CA LEU A 124 -11.67 -28.95 -0.73
C LEU A 124 -11.12 -29.32 -2.10
N HIS A 125 -11.92 -29.09 -3.14
CA HIS A 125 -11.62 -29.40 -4.53
C HIS A 125 -11.65 -28.13 -5.37
N LYS A 126 -10.61 -27.89 -6.18
CA LYS A 126 -10.55 -26.75 -7.08
C LYS A 126 -11.35 -27.04 -8.35
N VAL A 127 -12.34 -26.20 -8.65
CA VAL A 127 -13.05 -26.20 -9.95
C VAL A 127 -12.50 -25.10 -10.86
N LYS A 128 -12.67 -25.22 -12.19
CA LYS A 128 -12.30 -24.12 -13.11
C LYS A 128 -13.33 -23.00 -12.96
N ALA A 129 -12.88 -21.75 -13.11
CA ALA A 129 -13.79 -20.61 -13.15
C ALA A 129 -14.24 -20.37 -14.60
N HIS A 130 -15.50 -19.95 -14.78
CA HIS A 130 -16.07 -19.46 -16.04
C HIS A 130 -16.34 -20.49 -17.14
N SER A 131 -17.12 -21.54 -16.85
CA SER A 131 -18.06 -22.04 -17.86
C SER A 131 -19.27 -21.11 -17.92
N ASN A 132 -19.88 -20.88 -19.09
CA ASN A 132 -21.22 -20.29 -19.20
C ASN A 132 -22.26 -21.25 -18.59
N ASP A 133 -22.31 -21.32 -17.25
CA ASP A 133 -23.07 -22.31 -16.49
C ASP A 133 -24.20 -21.64 -15.69
N HIS A 134 -25.40 -22.23 -15.81
CA HIS A 134 -26.66 -21.79 -15.22
C HIS A 134 -26.57 -21.63 -13.69
N TRP A 135 -25.80 -22.48 -13.02
CA TRP A 135 -25.67 -22.46 -11.57
C TRP A 135 -24.79 -21.32 -11.06
N ASN A 136 -23.82 -20.87 -11.86
CA ASN A 136 -22.99 -19.71 -11.54
C ASN A 136 -23.81 -18.42 -11.67
N ASP A 137 -24.59 -18.27 -12.75
CA ASP A 137 -25.54 -17.16 -12.89
C ASP A 137 -26.55 -17.11 -11.73
N MET A 138 -26.97 -18.28 -11.22
CA MET A 138 -27.83 -18.36 -10.04
C MET A 138 -27.09 -17.97 -8.74
N ALA A 139 -25.83 -18.36 -8.57
CA ALA A 139 -25.00 -17.95 -7.44
C ALA A 139 -24.76 -16.44 -7.41
N ASP A 140 -24.38 -15.87 -8.55
CA ASP A 140 -24.23 -14.43 -8.72
C ASP A 140 -25.55 -13.67 -8.55
N GLY A 141 -26.66 -14.26 -9.00
CA GLY A 141 -28.01 -13.72 -8.76
C GLY A 141 -28.39 -13.70 -7.26
N LEU A 142 -28.10 -14.79 -6.54
CA LEU A 142 -28.34 -14.89 -5.10
C LEU A 142 -27.45 -13.92 -4.31
N ALA A 143 -26.20 -13.77 -4.72
CA ALA A 143 -25.24 -12.79 -4.20
C ALA A 143 -25.72 -11.36 -4.36
N ASN A 144 -26.16 -10.98 -5.56
CA ASN A 144 -26.73 -9.66 -5.79
C ASN A 144 -28.00 -9.41 -4.95
N ALA A 145 -28.86 -10.42 -4.79
CA ALA A 145 -30.06 -10.33 -3.97
C ALA A 145 -29.76 -10.24 -2.46
N ALA A 146 -28.68 -10.86 -2.00
CA ALA A 146 -28.29 -10.88 -0.59
C ALA A 146 -27.74 -9.55 -0.08
N ARG A 147 -27.23 -8.67 -0.96
CA ARG A 147 -26.77 -7.31 -0.61
C ARG A 147 -27.79 -6.45 0.13
N GLN A 148 -29.09 -6.74 -0.02
CA GLN A 148 -30.17 -6.00 0.64
C GLN A 148 -30.53 -6.56 2.03
N LEU A 149 -29.94 -7.69 2.43
CA LEU A 149 -30.21 -8.33 3.71
C LEU A 149 -29.44 -7.65 4.85
N ALA A 150 -29.96 -7.79 6.07
CA ALA A 150 -29.24 -7.37 7.26
C ALA A 150 -27.98 -8.23 7.43
N PRO A 151 -26.79 -7.63 7.61
CA PRO A 151 -25.57 -8.38 7.70
C PRO A 151 -25.45 -9.12 9.02
N TYR A 152 -24.79 -10.29 8.99
CA TYR A 152 -24.46 -11.04 10.19
C TYR A 152 -22.95 -11.15 10.36
N GLU A 153 -22.52 -11.05 11.61
CA GLU A 153 -21.11 -11.07 11.98
C GLU A 153 -20.87 -12.15 13.03
N ILE A 154 -19.66 -12.71 13.01
CA ILE A 154 -19.19 -13.60 14.07
C ILE A 154 -19.00 -12.75 15.33
N ASN A 155 -19.68 -13.10 16.41
CA ASN A 155 -19.41 -12.48 17.70
C ASN A 155 -18.05 -12.97 18.24
N PRO A 156 -17.01 -12.11 18.26
CA PRO A 156 -15.67 -12.56 18.63
C PRO A 156 -15.51 -12.86 20.13
N THR A 157 -16.42 -12.37 20.99
CA THR A 157 -16.34 -12.62 22.44
C THR A 157 -16.58 -14.08 22.79
N ASN A 158 -17.23 -14.82 21.88
CA ASN A 158 -17.64 -16.20 22.11
C ASN A 158 -16.68 -17.20 21.43
N LEU A 159 -15.57 -16.73 20.87
CA LEU A 159 -14.55 -17.60 20.28
C LEU A 159 -13.64 -18.17 21.38
N PRO A 160 -13.58 -19.50 21.55
CA PRO A 160 -12.70 -20.12 22.53
C PRO A 160 -11.23 -19.77 22.26
N ASP A 161 -10.46 -19.69 23.34
CA ASP A 161 -9.02 -19.40 23.35
C ASP A 161 -8.64 -18.03 22.73
N SER A 162 -9.57 -17.08 22.64
CA SER A 162 -9.28 -15.71 22.21
C SER A 162 -9.02 -14.81 23.42
N LEU A 163 -7.75 -14.45 23.66
CA LEU A 163 -7.39 -13.52 24.76
C LEU A 163 -7.96 -12.12 24.55
N MET A 164 -8.00 -11.66 23.29
CA MET A 164 -8.50 -10.33 22.92
C MET A 164 -8.78 -10.30 21.43
N THR A 165 -9.91 -9.69 21.06
CA THR A 165 -10.18 -9.33 19.66
C THR A 165 -10.25 -7.81 19.55
N PRO A 166 -9.31 -7.18 18.82
CA PRO A 166 -9.35 -5.73 18.65
C PRO A 166 -10.55 -5.33 17.79
N ILE A 167 -11.26 -4.28 18.22
CA ILE A 167 -12.45 -3.75 17.55
C ILE A 167 -12.11 -2.37 16.99
N TRP A 168 -12.44 -2.13 15.74
CA TRP A 168 -12.27 -0.82 15.10
C TRP A 168 -13.39 0.13 15.54
N ALA A 169 -13.05 1.18 16.29
CA ALA A 169 -13.96 2.25 16.70
C ALA A 169 -15.27 1.76 17.37
N SER A 170 -15.25 0.61 18.04
CA SER A 170 -16.44 -0.07 18.57
C SER A 170 -17.49 -0.45 17.50
N ILE A 171 -17.11 -0.43 16.21
CA ILE A 171 -17.96 -0.76 15.07
C ILE A 171 -17.91 -2.26 14.78
N ALA A 172 -16.71 -2.79 14.51
CA ALA A 172 -16.56 -4.17 14.07
C ALA A 172 -15.18 -4.76 14.43
N PRO A 173 -15.07 -6.09 14.57
CA PRO A 173 -13.81 -6.76 14.85
C PRO A 173 -12.78 -6.58 13.71
N ILE A 174 -11.51 -6.43 14.04
CA ILE A 174 -10.43 -6.36 13.05
C ILE A 174 -10.01 -7.80 12.68
N ASP A 175 -10.57 -8.29 11.59
CA ASP A 175 -10.39 -9.65 11.06
C ASP A 175 -9.24 -9.77 10.04
N ARG A 176 -8.14 -9.03 10.23
CA ARG A 176 -6.94 -9.06 9.36
C ARG A 176 -5.66 -8.83 10.16
N ASP A 177 -4.51 -8.79 9.48
CA ASP A 177 -3.23 -8.47 10.11
C ASP A 177 -3.28 -7.11 10.82
N ILE A 178 -3.38 -7.16 12.15
CA ILE A 178 -3.51 -5.99 13.02
C ILE A 178 -2.33 -5.03 12.87
N ARG A 179 -1.12 -5.53 12.59
CA ARG A 179 0.06 -4.67 12.42
C ARG A 179 -0.03 -3.87 11.14
N LYS A 180 -0.44 -4.51 10.04
CA LYS A 180 -0.67 -3.80 8.77
C LYS A 180 -1.82 -2.82 8.89
N PHE A 181 -2.89 -3.19 9.59
CA PHE A 181 -4.02 -2.30 9.85
C PHE A 181 -3.58 -1.04 10.62
N CYS A 182 -2.88 -1.19 11.74
CA CYS A 182 -2.36 -0.05 12.51
C CYS A 182 -1.32 0.77 11.74
N HIS A 183 -0.47 0.13 10.94
CA HIS A 183 0.49 0.81 10.08
C HIS A 183 -0.23 1.71 9.07
N ASN A 184 -1.26 1.20 8.39
CA ASN A 184 -2.04 1.99 7.44
C ASN A 184 -2.70 3.20 8.10
N LEU A 185 -3.22 3.06 9.33
CA LEU A 185 -3.77 4.20 10.09
C LEU A 185 -2.70 5.25 10.39
N THR A 186 -1.52 4.80 10.80
CA THR A 186 -0.39 5.69 11.09
C THR A 186 0.09 6.40 9.82
N ASP A 187 0.13 5.70 8.69
CA ASP A 187 0.47 6.27 7.38
C ASP A 187 -0.53 7.35 6.98
N VAL A 188 -1.84 7.06 7.09
CA VAL A 188 -2.91 8.02 6.77
C VAL A 188 -2.81 9.26 7.67
N TYR A 189 -2.66 9.09 8.98
CA TYR A 189 -2.49 10.20 9.91
C TYR A 189 -1.24 11.04 9.61
N THR A 190 -0.12 10.38 9.29
CA THR A 190 1.12 11.05 8.95
C THR A 190 1.00 11.81 7.64
N PHE A 191 0.33 11.24 6.65
CA PHE A 191 0.08 11.88 5.36
C PHE A 191 -0.86 13.07 5.49
N ASP A 192 -1.95 12.95 6.26
CA ASP A 192 -2.87 14.05 6.56
C ASP A 192 -2.13 15.22 7.24
N ARG A 193 -1.30 14.93 8.24
CA ARG A 193 -0.45 15.94 8.88
C ARG A 193 0.56 16.58 7.92
N PHE A 194 1.08 15.81 6.96
CA PHE A 194 1.95 16.34 5.91
C PHE A 194 1.19 17.32 5.00
N LEU A 195 -0.03 16.96 4.58
CA LEU A 195 -0.90 17.84 3.78
C LEU A 195 -1.28 19.12 4.53
N GLY A 196 -1.51 19.02 5.84
CA GLY A 196 -1.81 20.17 6.71
C GLY A 196 -0.59 21.00 7.14
N ASN A 197 0.60 20.76 6.59
CA ASN A 197 1.80 21.51 6.96
C ASN A 197 1.78 22.93 6.34
N PRO A 198 1.79 24.01 7.14
CA PRO A 198 1.73 25.38 6.61
C PRO A 198 2.86 25.73 5.66
N SER A 199 4.05 25.12 5.78
CA SER A 199 5.15 25.38 4.84
C SER A 199 4.87 24.89 3.42
N LEU A 200 3.88 24.02 3.26
CA LEU A 200 3.45 23.45 1.98
C LEU A 200 2.15 24.08 1.46
N SER A 201 1.55 25.01 2.21
CA SER A 201 0.39 25.78 1.73
C SER A 201 0.63 26.39 0.34
N PRO A 202 1.81 26.95 -0.01
CA PRO A 202 2.00 27.48 -1.36
C PRO A 202 1.83 26.44 -2.47
N ILE A 203 2.11 25.16 -2.21
CA ILE A 203 1.88 24.09 -3.19
C ILE A 203 0.38 23.79 -3.27
N PHE A 204 -0.26 23.54 -2.13
CA PHE A 204 -1.64 23.02 -2.09
C PHE A 204 -2.71 24.09 -2.35
N ASP A 205 -2.37 25.37 -2.16
CA ASP A 205 -3.23 26.51 -2.53
C ASP A 205 -3.25 26.72 -4.06
N ARG A 206 -2.14 26.41 -4.74
CA ARG A 206 -1.99 26.50 -6.20
C ARG A 206 -2.52 25.26 -6.92
N PHE A 207 -2.30 24.09 -6.33
CA PHE A 207 -2.54 22.80 -6.96
C PHE A 207 -3.46 21.93 -6.10
N PRO A 208 -4.66 21.58 -6.59
CA PRO A 208 -5.55 20.64 -5.89
C PRO A 208 -4.87 19.29 -5.66
N LEU A 209 -5.12 18.63 -4.52
CA LEU A 209 -4.50 17.32 -4.20
C LEU A 209 -4.59 16.25 -5.31
N PRO A 210 -5.68 16.15 -6.10
CA PRO A 210 -5.76 15.21 -7.22
C PRO A 210 -4.84 15.50 -8.41
N SER A 211 -4.29 16.72 -8.52
CA SER A 211 -3.31 17.06 -9.57
C SER A 211 -1.94 16.44 -9.34
N ILE A 212 -1.72 15.84 -8.16
CA ILE A 212 -0.47 15.18 -7.80
C ILE A 212 -0.67 13.66 -7.83
N HIS A 213 0.17 12.97 -8.61
CA HIS A 213 0.20 11.52 -8.65
C HIS A 213 0.95 10.95 -7.43
N TRP A 214 0.29 10.89 -6.27
CA TRP A 214 0.89 10.48 -5.00
C TRP A 214 1.61 9.11 -5.02
N PRO A 215 1.07 8.04 -5.64
CA PRO A 215 1.77 6.75 -5.67
C PRO A 215 3.11 6.80 -6.42
N LEU A 216 3.20 7.63 -7.45
CA LEU A 216 4.41 7.76 -8.26
C LEU A 216 5.38 8.74 -7.59
N THR A 217 4.88 9.83 -7.00
CA THR A 217 5.66 10.72 -6.14
C THR A 217 6.33 9.94 -5.00
N ARG A 218 5.61 9.06 -4.30
CA ARG A 218 6.19 8.19 -3.28
C ARG A 218 7.30 7.31 -3.85
N ALA A 219 7.08 6.70 -5.01
CA ALA A 219 8.08 5.86 -5.65
C ALA A 219 9.31 6.69 -6.08
N TRP A 220 9.13 7.94 -6.49
CA TRP A 220 10.21 8.84 -6.91
C TRP A 220 11.14 9.24 -5.77
N LEU A 221 10.54 9.54 -4.61
CA LEU A 221 11.27 9.90 -3.41
C LEU A 221 12.08 8.72 -2.87
N GLN A 222 11.63 7.48 -3.13
CA GLN A 222 12.33 6.25 -2.77
C GLN A 222 13.34 5.80 -3.84
N PHE A 223 13.20 6.30 -5.07
CA PHE A 223 14.03 5.89 -6.20
C PHE A 223 15.49 6.31 -6.01
N ASN A 224 16.37 5.32 -6.14
CA ASN A 224 17.81 5.49 -6.07
C ASN A 224 18.41 5.45 -7.48
N SER A 225 18.88 6.61 -7.95
CA SER A 225 19.55 6.71 -9.26
C SER A 225 21.03 6.32 -9.23
N THR A 226 21.63 6.12 -8.05
CA THR A 226 23.05 5.74 -7.94
C THR A 226 23.22 4.21 -7.97
N PRO A 227 24.33 3.69 -8.52
CA PRO A 227 24.59 2.25 -8.54
C PRO A 227 24.70 1.66 -7.13
N ASP A 228 25.22 2.44 -6.18
CA ASP A 228 25.42 1.98 -4.81
C ASP A 228 24.14 2.02 -3.96
N VAL A 229 24.01 1.03 -3.08
CA VAL A 229 22.96 1.00 -2.05
C VAL A 229 23.17 2.09 -0.99
N CYS A 230 24.43 2.43 -0.68
CA CYS A 230 24.79 3.45 0.29
C CYS A 230 25.99 4.24 -0.20
N SER A 231 25.82 5.54 -0.47
CA SER A 231 26.90 6.45 -0.85
C SER A 231 26.61 7.87 -0.37
N SER A 232 27.65 8.69 -0.26
CA SER A 232 27.51 10.12 0.06
C SER A 232 26.71 10.86 -1.01
N THR A 233 26.89 10.51 -2.29
CA THR A 233 26.14 11.04 -3.43
C THR A 233 24.65 10.73 -3.29
N LYS A 234 24.30 9.46 -3.04
CA LYS A 234 22.90 9.05 -2.79
C LYS A 234 22.27 9.82 -1.63
N SER A 235 22.99 9.92 -0.52
CA SER A 235 22.52 10.65 0.66
C SER A 235 22.26 12.12 0.34
N SER A 236 23.14 12.74 -0.45
CA SER A 236 23.01 14.13 -0.89
C SER A 236 21.82 14.35 -1.83
N HIS A 237 21.62 13.46 -2.81
CA HIS A 237 20.46 13.50 -3.71
C HIS A 237 19.15 13.31 -2.93
N ASN A 238 19.08 12.32 -2.04
CA ASN A 238 17.89 12.10 -1.21
C ASN A 238 17.63 13.27 -0.27
N ALA A 239 18.67 13.85 0.33
CA ALA A 239 18.53 15.04 1.15
C ALA A 239 17.99 16.23 0.34
N PHE A 240 18.47 16.43 -0.89
CA PHE A 240 17.93 17.46 -1.78
C PHE A 240 16.46 17.20 -2.10
N LYS A 241 16.10 15.97 -2.52
CA LYS A 241 14.72 15.60 -2.84
C LYS A 241 13.76 15.90 -1.69
N ILE A 242 14.09 15.42 -0.49
CA ILE A 242 13.27 15.63 0.71
C ILE A 242 13.19 17.11 1.08
N LYS A 243 14.29 17.87 0.95
CA LYS A 243 14.28 19.29 1.28
C LYS A 243 13.48 20.13 0.29
N ALA A 244 13.61 19.86 -1.00
CA ALA A 244 12.86 20.52 -2.06
C ALA A 244 11.35 20.28 -1.91
N LEU A 245 10.95 19.03 -1.63
CA LEU A 245 9.56 18.65 -1.34
C LEU A 245 8.99 19.39 -0.12
N ASN A 246 9.79 19.56 0.94
CA ASN A 246 9.30 20.09 2.21
C ASN A 246 9.41 21.63 2.32
N HIS A 247 9.84 22.32 1.25
CA HIS A 247 10.18 23.75 1.30
C HIS A 247 11.19 24.09 2.41
N ILE A 248 12.23 23.26 2.55
CA ILE A 248 13.31 23.43 3.53
C ILE A 248 14.71 23.41 2.89
N LEU A 249 14.80 23.71 1.59
CA LEU A 249 16.09 24.07 1.01
C LEU A 249 16.63 25.32 1.75
N PRO A 250 17.96 25.46 1.89
CA PRO A 250 18.57 26.57 2.62
C PRO A 250 18.48 27.91 1.88
N CYS A 251 17.27 28.33 1.52
CA CYS A 251 16.93 29.68 1.08
C CYS A 251 16.85 30.61 2.30
N GLY A 252 16.71 31.92 2.04
CA GLY A 252 16.76 32.96 3.05
C GLY A 252 15.71 32.84 4.16
N ASP A 253 14.48 32.46 3.83
CA ASP A 253 13.41 32.13 4.79
C ASP A 253 13.84 31.05 5.81
N VAL A 254 14.52 30.01 5.35
CA VAL A 254 15.01 28.92 6.19
C VAL A 254 16.26 29.34 6.97
N LEU A 255 17.15 30.10 6.36
CA LEU A 255 18.39 30.57 6.98
C LEU A 255 18.14 31.55 8.13
N THR A 256 17.28 32.54 7.92
CA THR A 256 16.88 33.53 8.94
C THR A 256 16.25 32.84 10.15
N LYS A 257 15.37 31.85 9.93
CA LYS A 257 14.79 31.03 11.01
C LYS A 257 15.83 30.23 11.81
N HIS A 258 16.86 29.72 11.14
CA HIS A 258 17.91 28.93 11.81
C HIS A 258 18.98 29.77 12.51
N TYR A 259 19.25 30.98 12.01
CA TYR A 259 20.28 31.89 12.51
C TYR A 259 19.78 33.35 12.62
N PRO A 260 18.75 33.63 13.44
CA PRO A 260 18.12 34.95 13.51
C PRO A 260 19.12 36.07 13.80
N ASP A 261 20.06 35.87 14.74
CA ASP A 261 21.03 36.90 15.09
C ASP A 261 22.13 37.13 14.03
N LEU A 262 22.26 36.23 13.04
CA LEU A 262 23.20 36.39 11.93
C LEU A 262 22.60 37.10 10.73
N TYR A 263 21.28 37.07 10.58
CA TYR A 263 20.55 37.68 9.48
C TYR A 263 19.54 38.69 10.05
N PRO A 264 19.98 39.91 10.38
CA PRO A 264 19.10 40.95 10.90
C PRO A 264 17.95 41.22 9.89
N ASP A 265 16.81 41.68 10.42
CA ASP A 265 15.59 42.01 9.67
C ASP A 265 14.82 40.84 9.04
N ASN A 266 15.24 39.59 9.25
CA ASN A 266 14.60 38.37 8.71
C ASN A 266 14.34 38.43 7.19
N TYR A 267 15.10 39.24 6.47
CA TYR A 267 14.92 39.50 5.06
C TYR A 267 16.24 39.27 4.32
N ILE A 268 16.23 38.30 3.41
CA ILE A 268 17.34 38.08 2.48
C ILE A 268 16.73 38.20 1.09
N PRO A 269 17.19 39.12 0.24
CA PRO A 269 16.69 39.23 -1.13
C PRO A 269 17.08 37.99 -1.92
N CYS A 270 16.22 37.58 -2.86
CA CYS A 270 16.49 36.49 -3.78
C CYS A 270 17.81 36.78 -4.51
N PRO A 271 18.81 35.89 -4.42
CA PRO A 271 20.13 36.15 -4.96
C PRO A 271 20.15 36.16 -6.50
N VAL A 272 19.05 35.75 -7.15
CA VAL A 272 18.92 35.70 -8.61
C VAL A 272 18.20 36.91 -9.19
N CYS A 273 17.10 37.36 -8.58
CA CYS A 273 16.31 38.49 -9.09
C CYS A 273 16.48 39.79 -8.30
N ASN A 274 16.92 39.72 -7.04
CA ASN A 274 17.05 40.84 -6.12
C ASN A 274 15.75 41.64 -5.84
N ASN A 275 14.61 41.23 -6.42
CA ASN A 275 13.34 41.96 -6.36
C ASN A 275 12.34 41.38 -5.35
N HIS A 276 12.54 40.12 -4.94
CA HIS A 276 11.68 39.41 -3.99
C HIS A 276 12.51 38.81 -2.86
N GLN A 277 11.85 38.38 -1.78
CA GLN A 277 12.50 37.65 -0.71
C GLN A 277 12.96 36.26 -1.19
N ASP A 278 14.12 35.80 -0.70
CA ASP A 278 14.65 34.47 -0.99
C ASP A 278 13.88 33.41 -0.19
N THR A 279 12.90 32.79 -0.84
CA THR A 279 12.07 31.73 -0.24
C THR A 279 12.09 30.47 -1.08
N ASN A 280 11.77 29.33 -0.46
CA ASN A 280 11.57 28.08 -1.21
C ASN A 280 10.44 28.22 -2.24
N GLU A 281 9.39 28.98 -1.89
CA GLU A 281 8.28 29.25 -2.79
C GLU A 281 8.71 30.02 -4.04
N HIS A 282 9.57 31.04 -3.86
CA HIS A 282 10.01 31.91 -4.95
C HIS A 282 10.96 31.20 -5.93
N LEU A 283 11.75 30.21 -5.48
CA LEU A 283 12.76 29.53 -6.30
C LEU A 283 12.18 28.94 -7.59
N GLY A 284 10.96 28.39 -7.55
CA GLY A 284 10.30 27.79 -8.70
C GLY A 284 9.60 28.78 -9.64
N ILE A 285 9.48 30.05 -9.26
CA ILE A 285 8.71 31.09 -10.00
C ILE A 285 9.48 32.40 -10.19
N CYS A 286 10.78 32.40 -9.93
CA CYS A 286 11.62 33.58 -10.08
C CYS A 286 11.69 33.99 -11.56
N SER A 287 11.29 35.24 -11.86
CA SER A 287 11.27 35.81 -13.21
C SER A 287 12.61 35.67 -13.94
N ASN A 288 13.73 35.90 -13.25
CA ASN A 288 15.09 35.75 -13.79
C ASN A 288 15.53 34.29 -14.01
N LEU A 289 14.79 33.30 -13.48
CA LEU A 289 14.99 31.88 -13.75
C LEU A 289 14.11 31.36 -14.89
N LEU A 290 13.03 32.06 -15.25
CA LEU A 290 12.09 31.60 -16.30
C LEU A 290 12.76 31.35 -17.66
N PRO A 291 13.70 32.19 -18.16
CA PRO A 291 14.38 31.92 -19.44
C PRO A 291 15.18 30.60 -19.41
N VAL A 292 15.80 30.31 -18.26
CA VAL A 292 16.56 29.08 -18.05
C VAL A 292 15.62 27.87 -17.99
N ILE A 293 14.53 27.98 -17.22
CA ILE A 293 13.49 26.93 -17.13
C ILE A 293 12.89 26.65 -18.52
N ASN A 294 12.56 27.68 -19.29
CA ASN A 294 12.03 27.55 -20.65
C ASN A 294 12.96 26.81 -21.59
N LYS A 295 14.27 27.08 -21.51
CA LYS A 295 15.27 26.33 -22.28
C LYS A 295 15.21 24.84 -21.93
N VAL A 296 15.18 24.52 -20.63
CA VAL A 296 15.09 23.13 -20.14
C VAL A 296 13.79 22.45 -20.61
N LEU A 297 12.65 23.16 -20.57
CA LEU A 297 11.36 22.65 -21.05
C LEU A 297 11.40 22.31 -22.54
N VAL A 298 11.95 23.20 -23.37
CA VAL A 298 12.07 22.99 -24.82
C VAL A 298 12.96 21.78 -25.16
N GLU A 299 14.02 21.56 -24.41
CA GLU A 299 14.87 20.37 -24.59
C GLU A 299 14.15 19.08 -24.13
N HIS A 300 13.51 19.11 -22.97
CA HIS A 300 12.83 17.95 -22.41
C HIS A 300 11.54 17.59 -23.15
N LYS A 301 10.95 18.53 -23.88
CA LYS A 301 9.91 18.28 -24.87
C LYS A 301 10.35 17.28 -25.93
N ARG A 302 11.56 17.46 -26.47
CA ARG A 302 12.15 16.53 -27.45
C ARG A 302 12.49 15.18 -26.84
N ILE A 303 12.95 15.17 -25.58
CA ILE A 303 13.25 13.93 -24.86
C ILE A 303 11.98 13.11 -24.65
N LEU A 304 10.90 13.73 -24.16
CA LEU A 304 9.63 13.04 -23.97
C LEU A 304 9.06 12.52 -25.29
N GLN A 305 9.14 13.33 -26.36
CA GLN A 305 8.72 12.91 -27.70
C GLN A 305 9.46 11.66 -28.16
N ARG A 306 10.79 11.67 -28.10
CA ARG A 306 11.61 10.51 -28.46
C ARG A 306 11.24 9.28 -27.63
N LEU A 307 11.11 9.43 -26.31
CA LEU A 307 10.74 8.31 -25.43
C LEU A 307 9.38 7.70 -25.79
N LEU A 308 8.40 8.52 -26.24
CA LEU A 308 7.11 8.02 -26.69
C LEU A 308 7.17 7.38 -28.08
N GLU A 309 7.94 7.94 -29.01
CA GLU A 309 8.14 7.37 -30.35
C GLU A 309 8.84 6.01 -30.30
N GLU A 310 9.80 5.82 -29.40
CA GLU A 310 10.54 4.56 -29.22
C GLU A 310 9.69 3.44 -28.59
N ASN A 311 8.62 3.79 -27.88
CA ASN A 311 7.85 2.86 -27.06
C ASN A 311 6.37 2.71 -27.48
N THR A 312 5.97 3.35 -28.59
CA THR A 312 4.59 3.30 -29.08
C THR A 312 4.55 3.11 -30.60
N SER A 313 3.43 2.61 -31.12
CA SER A 313 3.17 2.54 -32.57
C SER A 313 2.35 3.73 -33.08
N TYR A 314 2.16 4.77 -32.26
CA TYR A 314 1.41 5.95 -32.65
C TYR A 314 2.19 6.77 -33.70
N ASN A 315 1.44 7.49 -34.55
CA ASN A 315 2.05 8.36 -35.55
C ASN A 315 2.88 9.47 -34.86
N PRO A 316 4.17 9.66 -35.20
CA PRO A 316 5.02 10.71 -34.63
C PRO A 316 4.42 12.11 -34.70
N ILE A 317 3.64 12.42 -35.76
CA ILE A 317 2.96 13.71 -35.91
C ILE A 317 1.92 13.91 -34.81
N LEU A 318 1.14 12.87 -34.48
CA LEU A 318 0.15 12.92 -33.41
C LEU A 318 0.83 13.11 -32.04
N ILE A 319 1.94 12.41 -31.81
CA ILE A 319 2.73 12.55 -30.58
C ILE A 319 3.23 13.99 -30.45
N SER A 320 3.87 14.53 -31.50
CA SER A 320 4.36 15.91 -31.52
C SER A 320 3.24 16.91 -31.24
N GLN A 321 2.10 16.81 -31.94
CA GLN A 321 0.95 17.68 -31.72
C GLN A 321 0.42 17.58 -30.29
N SER A 322 0.34 16.38 -29.72
CA SER A 322 -0.15 16.21 -28.34
C SER A 322 0.82 16.80 -27.32
N ILE A 323 2.12 16.67 -27.55
CA ILE A 323 3.17 17.26 -26.72
C ILE A 323 3.18 18.80 -26.85
N ASP A 324 2.90 19.34 -28.03
CA ASP A 324 2.81 20.78 -28.25
C ASP A 324 1.70 21.44 -27.41
N HIS A 325 0.61 20.72 -27.15
CA HIS A 325 -0.50 21.16 -26.32
C HIS A 325 -0.39 20.72 -24.86
N PHE A 326 0.69 20.02 -24.47
CA PHE A 326 0.84 19.51 -23.11
C PHE A 326 1.32 20.63 -22.18
N GLU A 327 0.41 21.12 -21.33
CA GLU A 327 0.60 22.29 -20.46
C GLU A 327 1.91 22.26 -19.67
N LEU A 328 2.30 21.11 -19.11
CA LEU A 328 3.54 20.95 -18.34
C LEU A 328 4.80 21.40 -19.10
N LEU A 329 4.80 21.25 -20.42
CA LEU A 329 5.92 21.54 -21.30
C LEU A 329 5.74 22.84 -22.10
N THR A 330 4.67 23.60 -21.81
CA THR A 330 4.48 24.93 -22.40
C THR A 330 5.44 25.96 -21.78
N PRO A 331 5.80 27.03 -22.50
CA PRO A 331 6.65 28.06 -21.94
C PRO A 331 6.03 28.76 -20.72
N ILE A 332 6.84 28.94 -19.68
CA ILE A 332 6.52 29.70 -18.48
C ILE A 332 6.85 31.19 -18.68
N SER A 333 5.93 32.05 -18.26
CA SER A 333 6.03 33.51 -18.26
C SER A 333 5.55 34.07 -16.92
N ASP A 334 5.76 35.35 -16.67
CA ASP A 334 5.26 35.97 -15.44
C ASP A 334 3.73 35.82 -15.28
N SER A 335 2.98 35.78 -16.39
CA SER A 335 1.52 35.65 -16.39
C SER A 335 0.98 34.26 -16.03
N ASN A 336 1.73 33.18 -16.28
CA ASN A 336 1.28 31.81 -15.97
C ASN A 336 2.12 31.12 -14.89
N SER A 337 3.24 31.72 -14.46
CA SER A 337 4.20 31.10 -13.54
C SER A 337 3.61 30.62 -12.22
N TYR A 338 2.61 31.33 -11.69
CA TYR A 338 2.02 31.02 -10.41
C TYR A 338 1.37 29.63 -10.37
N ASN A 339 0.64 29.25 -11.43
CA ASN A 339 -0.09 27.98 -11.51
C ASN A 339 0.54 26.97 -12.49
N HIS A 340 1.72 27.26 -13.04
CA HIS A 340 2.33 26.39 -14.04
C HIS A 340 2.71 25.02 -13.43
N PRO A 341 2.28 23.87 -14.01
CA PRO A 341 2.50 22.54 -13.42
C PRO A 341 3.96 22.16 -13.16
N ILE A 342 4.90 22.84 -13.83
CA ILE A 342 6.34 22.66 -13.60
C ILE A 342 6.76 22.91 -12.15
N TYR A 343 6.02 23.75 -11.43
CA TYR A 343 6.27 24.03 -10.02
C TYR A 343 6.23 22.74 -9.18
N LEU A 344 5.27 21.85 -9.45
CA LEU A 344 5.20 20.55 -8.80
C LEU A 344 6.49 19.74 -9.03
N ILE A 345 6.95 19.67 -10.28
CA ILE A 345 8.16 18.92 -10.63
C ILE A 345 9.41 19.53 -9.98
N ILE A 346 9.57 20.86 -9.98
CA ILE A 346 10.70 21.51 -9.29
C ILE A 346 10.75 21.10 -7.81
N HIS A 347 9.58 20.97 -7.17
CA HIS A 347 9.41 20.55 -5.79
C HIS A 347 9.24 19.03 -5.60
N GLN A 348 9.71 18.21 -6.55
CA GLN A 348 9.77 16.73 -6.45
C GLN A 348 8.40 16.03 -6.36
N LEU A 349 7.34 16.73 -6.75
CA LEU A 349 5.98 16.21 -6.89
C LEU A 349 5.72 15.88 -8.36
N ILE A 350 5.10 14.73 -8.61
CA ILE A 350 4.79 14.29 -9.96
C ILE A 350 3.36 14.69 -10.28
N SER A 351 3.16 15.44 -11.37
CA SER A 351 1.83 15.79 -11.87
C SER A 351 1.06 14.54 -12.32
N GLN A 352 -0.23 14.49 -11.98
CA GLN A 352 -1.18 13.50 -12.47
C GLN A 352 -1.33 13.58 -13.98
N ASP A 353 -1.24 14.77 -14.57
CA ASP A 353 -1.35 14.96 -16.01
C ASP A 353 -0.16 14.36 -16.75
N LEU A 354 1.05 14.40 -16.19
CA LEU A 354 2.20 13.69 -16.77
C LEU A 354 1.97 12.18 -16.83
N TYR A 355 1.44 11.59 -15.76
CA TYR A 355 1.11 10.18 -15.76
C TYR A 355 0.02 9.86 -16.79
N ASN A 356 -1.08 10.61 -16.79
CA ASN A 356 -2.20 10.41 -17.69
C ASN A 356 -1.78 10.56 -19.16
N PHE A 357 -0.96 11.56 -19.46
CA PHE A 357 -0.44 11.85 -20.79
C PHE A 357 0.42 10.69 -21.32
N VAL A 358 1.39 10.19 -20.55
CA VAL A 358 2.19 9.04 -21.00
C VAL A 358 1.32 7.78 -21.09
N ARG A 359 0.41 7.59 -20.12
CA ARG A 359 -0.48 6.42 -20.06
C ARG A 359 -1.46 6.34 -21.23
N SER A 360 -1.84 7.48 -21.83
CA SER A 360 -2.74 7.53 -22.99
C SER A 360 -2.10 7.05 -24.29
N PHE A 361 -0.76 7.01 -24.38
CA PHE A 361 -0.05 6.45 -25.54
C PHE A 361 0.40 5.00 -25.32
N ILE A 362 0.71 4.63 -24.09
CA ILE A 362 1.41 3.36 -23.80
C ILE A 362 0.47 2.21 -23.41
N PHE A 363 -0.66 2.52 -22.77
CA PHE A 363 -1.63 1.54 -22.25
C PHE A 363 -1.14 0.50 -21.22
N ASN A 364 0.16 0.51 -20.89
CA ASN A 364 0.81 -0.39 -19.93
C ASN A 364 1.38 0.41 -18.75
N ASP A 365 0.93 0.14 -17.52
CA ASP A 365 1.37 0.88 -16.31
C ASP A 365 2.87 0.74 -16.05
N LYS A 366 3.43 -0.47 -16.22
CA LYS A 366 4.85 -0.71 -15.96
C LYS A 366 5.73 0.09 -16.93
N LEU A 367 5.40 0.05 -18.22
CA LEU A 367 6.15 0.79 -19.24
C LEU A 367 5.95 2.31 -19.11
N THR A 368 4.73 2.76 -18.78
CA THR A 368 4.42 4.17 -18.48
C THR A 368 5.34 4.71 -17.38
N ARG A 369 5.49 3.97 -16.28
CA ARG A 369 6.38 4.35 -15.17
C ARG A 369 7.86 4.41 -15.58
N LEU A 370 8.31 3.51 -16.45
CA LEU A 370 9.70 3.51 -16.93
C LEU A 370 10.00 4.76 -17.76
N ILE A 371 9.13 5.10 -18.71
CA ILE A 371 9.27 6.31 -19.53
C ILE A 371 9.28 7.57 -18.66
N ILE A 372 8.35 7.66 -17.70
CA ILE A 372 8.31 8.78 -16.75
C ILE A 372 9.60 8.82 -15.91
N TRP A 373 10.18 7.68 -15.54
CA TRP A 373 11.48 7.67 -14.85
C TRP A 373 12.61 8.24 -15.67
N GLU A 374 12.77 7.77 -16.91
CA GLU A 374 13.84 8.28 -17.77
C GLU A 374 13.70 9.79 -18.00
N PHE A 375 12.47 10.25 -18.24
CA PHE A 375 12.17 11.67 -18.33
C PHE A 375 12.54 12.43 -17.05
N LEU A 376 12.09 11.97 -15.88
CA LEU A 376 12.30 12.67 -14.61
C LEU A 376 13.77 12.67 -14.17
N ILE A 377 14.51 11.60 -14.41
CA ILE A 377 15.95 11.54 -14.11
C ILE A 377 16.69 12.63 -14.89
N SER A 378 16.49 12.67 -16.21
CA SER A 378 17.08 13.70 -17.08
C SER A 378 16.63 15.10 -16.66
N PHE A 379 15.33 15.29 -16.46
CA PHE A 379 14.74 16.59 -16.16
C PHE A 379 15.26 17.17 -14.85
N HIS A 380 15.22 16.38 -13.78
CA HIS A 380 15.68 16.85 -12.47
C HIS A 380 17.18 17.08 -12.41
N GLU A 381 17.98 16.26 -13.11
CA GLU A 381 19.42 16.51 -13.23
C GLU A 381 19.67 17.86 -13.92
N HIS A 382 19.04 18.12 -15.07
CA HIS A 382 19.23 19.36 -15.80
C HIS A 382 18.73 20.58 -15.02
N ILE A 383 17.50 20.57 -14.50
CA ILE A 383 16.97 21.70 -13.71
C ILE A 383 17.82 21.97 -12.47
N TYR A 384 18.30 20.91 -11.80
CA TYR A 384 19.14 21.06 -10.62
C TYR A 384 20.42 21.83 -10.97
N GLN A 385 21.14 21.42 -12.02
CA GLN A 385 22.42 22.03 -12.40
C GLN A 385 22.28 23.51 -12.76
N GLU A 386 21.18 23.88 -13.42
CA GLU A 386 20.93 25.24 -13.87
C GLU A 386 20.49 26.20 -12.76
N ILE A 387 19.69 25.71 -11.79
CA ILE A 387 19.06 26.56 -10.79
C ILE A 387 19.82 26.55 -9.47
N TRP A 388 20.05 25.37 -8.89
CA TRP A 388 20.44 25.27 -7.47
C TRP A 388 21.90 25.66 -7.20
N PRO A 389 22.91 25.19 -7.96
CA PRO A 389 24.29 25.67 -7.83
C PRO A 389 24.43 27.18 -8.06
N LYS A 390 23.69 27.73 -9.03
CA LYS A 390 23.67 29.18 -9.33
C LYS A 390 23.14 29.97 -8.14
N HIS A 391 21.98 29.58 -7.61
CA HIS A 391 21.39 30.17 -6.39
C HIS A 391 22.38 30.11 -5.22
N CYS A 392 22.92 28.92 -4.91
CA CYS A 392 23.86 28.73 -3.80
C CYS A 392 25.11 29.61 -3.92
N SER A 393 25.64 29.76 -5.15
CA SER A 393 26.83 30.56 -5.41
C SER A 393 26.57 32.04 -5.21
N LEU A 394 25.44 32.54 -5.71
CA LEU A 394 25.04 33.95 -5.56
C LEU A 394 24.70 34.28 -4.10
N LEU A 395 24.01 33.38 -3.39
CA LEU A 395 23.74 33.53 -1.96
C LEU A 395 25.04 33.59 -1.15
N LYS A 396 26.02 32.76 -1.48
CA LYS A 396 27.34 32.79 -0.83
C LYS A 396 28.06 34.13 -1.05
N LEU A 397 27.98 34.71 -2.25
CA LEU A 397 28.55 36.03 -2.54
C LEU A 397 27.84 37.12 -1.73
N TRP A 398 26.51 37.06 -1.66
CA TRP A 398 25.71 37.97 -0.83
C TRP A 398 26.10 37.88 0.65
N GLU A 399 26.27 36.66 1.18
CA GLU A 399 26.72 36.45 2.57
C GLU A 399 28.11 37.04 2.82
N GLN A 400 29.04 36.86 1.88
CA GLN A 400 30.38 37.43 1.98
C GLN A 400 30.35 38.96 2.01
N HIS A 401 29.52 39.58 1.18
CA HIS A 401 29.34 41.03 1.17
C HIS A 401 28.77 41.57 2.49
N ASN A 402 27.90 40.79 3.14
CA ASN A 402 27.30 41.13 4.44
C ASN A 402 28.15 40.66 5.64
N GLY A 403 29.40 40.22 5.44
CA GLY A 403 30.29 39.78 6.52
C GLY A 403 29.90 38.45 7.18
N ILE A 404 28.97 37.69 6.60
CA ILE A 404 28.49 36.41 7.10
C ILE A 404 29.41 35.30 6.59
N THR A 405 30.16 34.68 7.48
CA THR A 405 31.08 33.58 7.13
C THR A 405 30.59 32.22 7.63
N PRO A 406 31.07 31.09 7.07
CA PRO A 406 30.83 29.77 7.64
C PRO A 406 31.24 29.65 9.11
N LYS A 407 32.26 30.42 9.55
CA LYS A 407 32.67 30.48 10.96
C LYS A 407 31.57 31.11 11.82
N CYS A 408 30.97 32.21 11.39
CA CYS A 408 29.83 32.84 12.09
C CYS A 408 28.70 31.83 12.34
N LYS A 409 28.31 31.05 11.32
CA LYS A 409 27.27 30.01 11.44
C LYS A 409 27.65 28.89 12.42
N ARG A 410 28.91 28.43 12.41
CA ARG A 410 29.40 27.41 13.34
C ARG A 410 29.43 27.93 14.78
N ASP A 411 29.88 29.16 14.97
CA ASP A 411 29.97 29.78 16.29
C ASP A 411 28.58 30.05 16.87
N PHE A 412 27.61 30.47 16.05
CA PHE A 412 26.21 30.60 16.46
C PHE A 412 25.64 29.27 17.00
N ARG A 413 25.89 28.16 16.29
CA ARG A 413 25.44 26.82 16.74
C ARG A 413 26.10 26.38 18.04
N ARG A 414 27.35 26.79 18.30
CA ARG A 414 28.08 26.50 19.55
C ARG A 414 27.60 27.35 20.73
N LYS A 415 27.23 28.61 20.46
CA LYS A 415 26.76 29.58 21.46
C LYS A 415 25.32 29.34 21.92
N LYS A 416 24.49 28.66 21.12
CA LYS A 416 23.16 28.24 21.57
C LYS A 416 23.31 27.38 22.83
N PRO A 417 22.76 27.78 24.00
CA PRO A 417 22.80 26.94 25.17
C PRO A 417 22.14 25.61 24.80
N LYS A 418 22.83 24.49 25.07
CA LYS A 418 22.18 23.19 25.04
C LYS A 418 21.00 23.31 26.00
N LYS A 419 19.77 23.35 25.49
CA LYS A 419 18.59 23.19 26.36
C LYS A 419 18.85 21.94 27.17
N SER A 420 19.02 22.11 28.48
CA SER A 420 19.07 21.00 29.43
C SER A 420 17.87 20.11 29.09
N ARG A 421 18.10 18.82 28.87
CA ARG A 421 17.03 17.83 28.85
C ARG A 421 16.56 17.61 30.29
N ASP A 422 16.13 18.66 30.97
CA ASP A 422 15.33 18.50 32.16
C ASP A 422 13.94 18.11 31.67
N GLN A 423 13.71 16.81 31.77
CA GLN A 423 12.41 16.20 31.66
C GLN A 423 11.45 16.99 32.57
N GLN A 424 10.52 17.74 31.98
CA GLN A 424 9.23 17.93 32.63
C GLN A 424 8.56 16.54 32.65
N LEU A 425 8.91 15.77 33.68
CA LEU A 425 8.10 14.66 34.16
C LEU A 425 6.78 15.28 34.62
N ILE A 426 5.82 15.33 33.69
CA ILE A 426 4.41 15.41 34.03
C ILE A 426 4.13 14.15 34.86
N GLN A 427 3.99 14.31 36.17
CA GLN A 427 3.61 13.25 37.09
C GLN A 427 2.24 12.70 36.66
N PRO A 428 2.09 11.39 36.40
CA PRO A 428 0.80 10.75 36.43
C PRO A 428 0.38 10.61 37.89
N THR A 429 -0.77 11.18 38.23
CA THR A 429 -1.52 10.95 39.46
C THR A 429 -1.61 9.46 39.80
N THR A 430 -0.99 9.11 40.93
CA THR A 430 -1.35 8.07 41.91
C THR A 430 -2.28 6.94 41.44
N ARG A 431 -1.71 5.74 41.28
CA ARG A 431 -2.43 4.47 41.49
C ARG A 431 -1.78 3.69 42.64
N SER A 432 -2.63 3.16 43.52
CA SER A 432 -2.27 2.43 44.73
C SER A 432 -1.34 1.26 44.51
N ARG A 433 -0.45 1.12 45.49
CA ARG A 433 0.56 0.09 45.71
C ARG A 433 -0.08 -1.27 45.98
N VAL A 434 0.37 -2.31 45.28
CA VAL A 434 0.47 -3.67 45.85
C VAL A 434 1.84 -4.23 45.44
N ALA A 435 2.60 -4.64 46.44
CA ALA A 435 3.97 -5.14 46.34
C ALA A 435 4.00 -6.61 45.90
N SER A 436 5.07 -7.02 45.22
CA SER A 436 5.75 -8.31 45.44
C SER A 436 7.09 -8.37 44.71
N THR A 437 8.08 -8.74 45.49
CA THR A 437 9.50 -9.10 45.28
C THR A 437 9.85 -9.96 44.06
N SER A 438 11.02 -9.70 43.44
CA SER A 438 12.11 -10.69 43.31
C SER A 438 13.37 -10.08 42.68
N HIS A 439 14.51 -10.30 43.33
CA HIS A 439 15.86 -10.02 42.84
C HIS A 439 16.18 -10.79 41.55
N ASN A 440 16.89 -10.16 40.60
CA ASN A 440 18.19 -10.67 40.19
C ASN A 440 19.03 -9.64 39.42
N ARG A 441 20.31 -9.65 39.77
CA ARG A 441 21.40 -8.78 39.38
C ARG A 441 22.18 -9.51 38.27
N SER A 442 22.38 -8.88 37.12
CA SER A 442 23.45 -9.28 36.20
C SER A 442 23.91 -8.10 35.36
N GLN A 443 25.23 -7.98 35.34
CA GLN A 443 26.00 -6.82 34.96
C GLN A 443 26.11 -6.67 33.44
N ASN A 444 26.14 -5.42 32.99
CA ASN A 444 26.62 -5.02 31.68
C ASN A 444 28.10 -5.38 31.53
N LEU A 445 28.44 -6.13 30.48
CA LEU A 445 29.79 -6.17 29.92
C LEU A 445 29.70 -6.02 28.41
N SER A 446 30.08 -4.84 27.95
CA SER A 446 30.35 -4.48 26.57
C SER A 446 31.61 -5.16 26.07
N GLN A 447 31.54 -5.89 24.96
CA GLN A 447 32.72 -6.28 24.17
C GLN A 447 32.51 -6.04 22.67
N PRO A 448 33.58 -5.68 21.93
CA PRO A 448 33.52 -5.21 20.55
C PRO A 448 33.48 -6.38 19.57
N ARG A 449 32.65 -6.26 18.52
CA ARG A 449 32.54 -7.27 17.45
C ARG A 449 33.65 -7.08 16.41
N THR A 450 34.66 -7.94 16.47
CA THR A 450 35.69 -8.11 15.44
C THR A 450 35.11 -8.87 14.24
N ARG A 451 35.42 -8.38 13.03
CA ARG A 451 34.98 -8.89 11.73
C ARG A 451 35.90 -10.03 11.31
N MET A 452 35.37 -11.24 11.10
CA MET A 452 36.11 -12.32 10.44
C MET A 452 35.46 -12.67 9.11
N ASN A 453 36.28 -12.57 8.06
CA ASN A 453 36.03 -13.13 6.73
C ASN A 453 36.24 -14.64 6.78
N SER A 454 35.31 -15.40 6.21
CA SER A 454 35.56 -16.80 5.85
C SER A 454 34.75 -17.15 4.61
N SER A 455 35.45 -17.36 3.50
CA SER A 455 34.95 -18.08 2.32
C SER A 455 34.91 -19.58 2.63
N PRO A 456 33.99 -20.36 2.02
CA PRO A 456 34.21 -21.78 1.80
C PRO A 456 34.27 -22.10 0.30
N SER A 457 35.20 -23.02 0.01
CA SER A 457 35.52 -23.66 -1.25
C SER A 457 34.55 -24.79 -1.64
N ASP A 458 34.66 -25.16 -2.91
CA ASP A 458 33.91 -26.14 -3.69
C ASP A 458 33.64 -27.51 -3.04
N GLY A 459 32.49 -28.09 -3.43
CA GLY A 459 32.11 -29.46 -3.12
C GLY A 459 30.93 -29.92 -3.99
N ILE A 460 31.26 -30.48 -5.15
CA ILE A 460 30.38 -31.16 -6.11
C ILE A 460 29.81 -32.44 -5.48
N SER A 461 28.49 -32.68 -5.57
CA SER A 461 27.94 -34.04 -5.80
C SER A 461 26.43 -34.07 -6.10
N SER A 462 26.13 -34.86 -7.14
CA SER A 462 24.89 -35.62 -7.40
C SER A 462 23.62 -34.86 -7.79
N ARG A 463 23.46 -34.73 -9.11
CA ARG A 463 22.16 -34.70 -9.80
C ARG A 463 21.46 -36.04 -9.59
N SER A 464 20.21 -36.02 -9.16
CA SER A 464 19.31 -37.15 -9.41
C SER A 464 17.83 -36.71 -9.36
N PHE A 465 17.20 -36.81 -10.54
CA PHE A 465 15.78 -37.05 -10.85
C PHE A 465 14.69 -36.02 -10.51
N HIS A 466 14.28 -35.30 -11.56
CA HIS A 466 12.87 -35.02 -11.85
C HIS A 466 12.13 -36.33 -12.20
N PRO A 467 10.85 -36.43 -11.80
CA PRO A 467 9.84 -36.89 -12.76
C PRO A 467 8.55 -36.09 -12.64
N TRP A 468 8.29 -35.22 -13.61
CA TRP A 468 6.91 -34.94 -14.01
C TRP A 468 6.49 -36.07 -14.94
N THR A 469 5.80 -37.07 -14.41
CA THR A 469 4.91 -37.92 -15.22
C THR A 469 3.52 -37.31 -15.11
N SER A 470 3.08 -36.72 -16.22
CA SER A 470 1.70 -36.31 -16.44
C SER A 470 0.84 -37.57 -16.51
N THR A 471 0.12 -37.89 -15.44
CA THR A 471 -0.97 -38.86 -15.49
C THR A 471 -2.26 -38.13 -15.82
N ALA A 472 -2.93 -38.58 -16.87
CA ALA A 472 -4.24 -38.15 -17.33
C ALA A 472 -5.29 -38.20 -16.19
N PRO A 473 -6.39 -37.42 -16.28
CA PRO A 473 -7.44 -37.40 -15.26
C PRO A 473 -8.03 -38.81 -15.11
N SER A 474 -7.91 -39.38 -13.91
CA SER A 474 -8.52 -40.66 -13.59
C SER A 474 -10.03 -40.51 -13.55
N THR A 475 -10.68 -41.33 -14.35
CA THR A 475 -12.12 -41.60 -14.39
C THR A 475 -12.69 -41.93 -13.01
N HIS A 476 -13.91 -41.44 -12.76
CA HIS A 476 -14.73 -41.63 -11.58
C HIS A 476 -14.75 -43.08 -11.05
N PRO A 477 -14.76 -43.30 -9.72
CA PRO A 477 -15.30 -44.52 -9.15
C PRO A 477 -16.83 -44.45 -9.17
N LEU A 478 -17.46 -45.30 -9.98
CA LEU A 478 -18.88 -45.64 -9.90
C LEU A 478 -19.11 -46.49 -8.64
N HIS A 479 -19.94 -45.99 -7.71
CA HIS A 479 -21.01 -46.68 -6.97
C HIS A 479 -21.27 -46.07 -5.59
N LEU A 480 -22.32 -45.25 -5.49
CA LEU A 480 -23.41 -45.22 -4.48
C LEU A 480 -24.27 -43.96 -4.80
N PRO A 481 -25.57 -43.91 -4.48
CA PRO A 481 -26.43 -42.79 -4.88
C PRO A 481 -26.08 -41.54 -4.06
N HIS A 482 -25.12 -40.77 -4.56
CA HIS A 482 -24.82 -39.42 -4.10
C HIS A 482 -25.81 -38.47 -4.77
N LEU A 483 -26.68 -37.83 -3.98
CA LEU A 483 -27.47 -36.70 -4.46
C LEU A 483 -26.55 -35.45 -4.44
N PRO A 484 -26.30 -34.80 -5.59
CA PRO A 484 -25.61 -33.52 -5.61
C PRO A 484 -26.46 -32.51 -4.84
N MET A 485 -25.92 -31.94 -3.75
CA MET A 485 -26.53 -30.82 -3.06
C MET A 485 -25.72 -29.56 -3.34
N TRP A 486 -26.43 -28.50 -3.71
CA TRP A 486 -25.85 -27.23 -4.09
C TRP A 486 -26.12 -26.25 -2.98
N LEU A 487 -25.15 -26.08 -2.06
CA LEU A 487 -25.24 -25.02 -1.08
C LEU A 487 -24.53 -23.79 -1.60
N ILE A 488 -25.27 -23.02 -2.38
CA ILE A 488 -24.81 -21.76 -2.93
C ILE A 488 -25.04 -20.67 -1.88
N LEU A 489 -23.95 -20.07 -1.40
CA LEU A 489 -23.92 -18.80 -0.70
C LEU A 489 -22.73 -18.01 -1.21
N CYS A 490 -22.94 -16.78 -1.66
CA CYS A 490 -21.93 -15.73 -1.52
C CYS A 490 -22.60 -14.34 -1.46
N THR A 491 -21.89 -13.43 -0.78
CA THR A 491 -22.04 -11.97 -0.53
C THR A 491 -23.32 -11.40 0.03
#